data_AF-A0A4R9G665-F1
#
_entry.id   AF-A0A4R9G665-F1
#
_cell.length_a   1.000
_cell.length_b   1.000
_cell.length_c   1.000
_cell.angle_alpha   90.00
_cell.angle_beta   90.00
_cell.angle_gamma   90.00
#
_symmetry.space_group_name_H-M   'P 1'
#
loop_
_entity.id
_entity.type
_entity.pdbx_description
1 polymer ?
#
loop_
_entity_poly.entity_id
_entity_poly.type
_entity_poly.pdbx_seq_one_letter_code
_entity_poly.pdbx_strand_id
1 'polypeptide(L)'
;MCELPFTISLHEGFGDSHLDLFLDIDGISRLITFGTVASNWPLLQNGTSIPFQRKKDHRRDYLDLEGEIEGKGRLRILFRGSAKAYSIPENVSGWTELTASIKDGTLTL
;
A
#
# COMPACT_ATOMS: atom_id res chain seq x y z
N MET A 1 7.44 7.91 -16.44
CA MET A 1 7.52 6.87 -15.39
C MET A 1 7.92 7.55 -14.11
N CYS A 2 7.07 7.45 -13.10
CA CYS A 2 7.30 8.03 -11.78
C CYS A 2 7.63 6.91 -10.81
N GLU A 3 8.46 7.25 -9.84
CA GLU A 3 8.92 6.36 -8.78
C GLU A 3 8.39 6.90 -7.45
N LEU A 4 7.62 6.08 -6.74
CA LEU A 4 6.91 6.47 -5.52
C LEU A 4 7.38 5.60 -4.35
N PRO A 5 7.91 6.18 -3.26
CA PRO A 5 8.13 5.42 -2.04
C PRO A 5 6.82 4.77 -1.59
N PHE A 6 6.89 3.48 -1.27
CA PHE A 6 5.72 2.74 -0.82
C PHE A 6 6.06 1.75 0.28
N THR A 7 5.02 1.30 0.98
CA THR A 7 5.06 0.16 1.87
C THR A 7 3.76 -0.63 1.77
N ILE A 8 3.88 -1.95 1.70
CA ILE A 8 2.78 -2.89 1.88
C ILE A 8 2.94 -3.53 3.25
N SER A 9 1.95 -3.31 4.10
CA SER A 9 1.89 -3.92 5.43
C SER A 9 0.72 -4.90 5.53
N LEU A 10 0.93 -5.98 6.27
CA LEU A 10 -0.13 -6.82 6.79
C LEU A 10 -0.67 -6.20 8.06
N HIS A 11 -1.98 -5.99 8.12
CA HIS A 11 -2.69 -5.49 9.29
C HIS A 11 -3.61 -6.59 9.83
N GLU A 12 -3.38 -7.00 11.08
CA GLU A 12 -4.12 -8.08 11.75
C GLU A 12 -4.54 -7.68 13.17
N GLY A 13 -5.42 -8.46 13.79
CA GLY A 13 -5.81 -8.25 15.20
C GLY A 13 -6.84 -7.13 15.42
N PHE A 14 -7.41 -6.57 14.34
CA PHE A 14 -8.55 -5.66 14.39
C PHE A 14 -9.39 -5.79 13.11
N GLY A 15 -10.62 -6.29 13.24
CA GLY A 15 -11.42 -6.69 12.07
C GLY A 15 -10.79 -7.84 11.29
N ASP A 16 -11.12 -7.94 10.00
CA ASP A 16 -10.53 -8.95 9.11
C ASP A 16 -9.10 -8.57 8.70
N SER A 17 -8.19 -9.55 8.69
CA SER A 17 -6.81 -9.35 8.25
C SER A 17 -6.76 -8.86 6.81
N HIS A 18 -5.98 -7.81 6.56
CA HIS A 18 -5.89 -7.17 5.26
C HIS A 18 -4.49 -6.62 4.99
N LEU A 19 -4.24 -6.28 3.73
CA LEU A 19 -3.05 -5.56 3.31
C LEU A 19 -3.38 -4.09 3.20
N ASP A 20 -2.45 -3.24 3.62
CA ASP A 20 -2.43 -1.81 3.35
C ASP A 20 -1.25 -1.48 2.44
N LEU A 21 -1.53 -0.82 1.32
CA LEU A 21 -0.55 -0.19 0.45
C LEU A 21 -0.53 1.31 0.76
N PHE A 22 0.57 1.78 1.33
CA PHE A 22 0.85 3.19 1.55
C PHE A 22 1.73 3.71 0.41
N LEU A 23 1.33 4.82 -0.21
CA LEU A 23 2.06 5.51 -1.27
C LEU A 23 2.40 6.94 -0.83
N ASP A 24 3.68 7.30 -0.89
CA ASP A 24 4.15 8.68 -0.72
C ASP A 24 4.25 9.35 -2.09
N ILE A 25 3.33 10.27 -2.39
CA ILE A 25 3.21 10.87 -3.73
C ILE A 25 4.15 12.06 -3.93
N ASP A 26 4.40 12.83 -2.87
CA ASP A 26 5.10 14.11 -2.94
C ASP A 26 6.19 14.28 -1.87
N GLY A 27 6.38 13.30 -0.98
CA GLY A 27 7.37 13.36 0.08
C GLY A 27 7.04 14.36 1.19
N ILE A 28 5.81 14.88 1.26
CA ILE A 28 5.41 15.93 2.22
C ILE A 28 4.02 15.64 2.81
N SER A 29 3.07 15.29 1.96
CA SER A 29 1.67 15.07 2.30
C SER A 29 1.44 13.76 3.04
N ARG A 30 0.19 13.54 3.45
CA ARG A 30 -0.27 12.25 3.97
C ARG A 30 -0.13 11.17 2.90
N LEU A 31 0.10 9.93 3.34
CA LEU A 31 0.21 8.77 2.47
C LEU A 31 -1.14 8.43 1.87
N ILE A 32 -1.19 8.32 0.55
CA ILE A 32 -2.35 7.76 -0.14
C ILE A 32 -2.37 6.27 0.12
N THR A 33 -3.45 5.82 0.73
CA THR A 33 -3.58 4.46 1.23
C THR A 33 -4.66 3.72 0.48
N PHE A 34 -4.38 2.48 0.13
CA PHE A 34 -5.34 1.51 -0.39
C PHE A 34 -5.25 0.21 0.38
N GLY A 35 -6.32 -0.58 0.41
CA GLY A 35 -6.28 -1.89 1.04
C GLY A 35 -6.98 -2.97 0.24
N THR A 36 -6.59 -4.21 0.54
CA THR A 36 -7.16 -5.43 -0.05
C THR A 36 -7.10 -6.55 0.98
N VAL A 37 -7.81 -7.65 0.75
CA VAL A 37 -7.83 -8.78 1.70
C VAL A 37 -6.46 -9.45 1.83
N ALA A 38 -6.11 -9.96 3.02
CA ALA A 38 -4.79 -10.57 3.27
C ALA A 38 -4.49 -11.79 2.38
N SER A 39 -5.53 -12.53 1.97
CA SER A 39 -5.41 -13.68 1.07
C SER A 39 -4.90 -13.33 -0.33
N ASN A 40 -4.87 -12.05 -0.69
CA ASN A 40 -4.30 -11.59 -1.96
C ASN A 40 -2.77 -11.50 -1.93
N TRP A 41 -2.12 -11.62 -0.77
CA TRP A 41 -0.66 -11.51 -0.66
C TRP A 41 0.11 -12.48 -1.57
N PRO A 42 -0.19 -13.80 -1.60
CA PRO A 42 0.52 -14.72 -2.49
C PRO A 42 0.30 -14.42 -3.97
N LEU A 43 -0.89 -13.94 -4.34
CA LEU A 43 -1.20 -13.55 -5.72
C LEU A 43 -0.34 -12.35 -6.15
N LEU A 44 -0.28 -11.34 -5.30
CA LEU A 44 0.52 -10.14 -5.53
C LEU A 44 2.01 -10.48 -5.71
N GLN A 45 2.58 -11.32 -4.83
CA GLN A 45 3.98 -11.75 -4.89
C GLN A 45 4.31 -12.56 -6.15
N ASN A 46 3.33 -13.30 -6.69
CA ASN A 46 3.49 -14.08 -7.91
C ASN A 46 3.27 -13.26 -9.19
N GLY A 47 3.18 -11.92 -9.08
CA GLY A 47 2.98 -11.02 -10.21
C GLY A 47 1.55 -10.98 -10.74
N THR A 48 0.58 -11.52 -9.99
CA THR A 48 -0.83 -11.35 -10.35
C THR A 48 -1.27 -9.93 -10.03
N SER A 49 -1.83 -9.25 -11.02
CA SER A 49 -2.46 -7.94 -10.84
C SER A 49 -3.74 -8.07 -10.02
N ILE A 50 -3.79 -7.41 -8.86
CA ILE A 50 -4.93 -7.43 -7.95
C ILE A 50 -5.44 -6.02 -7.63
N PRO A 51 -6.75 -5.84 -7.39
CA PRO A 51 -7.29 -4.55 -7.00
C PRO A 51 -7.03 -4.23 -5.53
N PHE A 52 -6.74 -2.97 -5.27
CA PHE A 52 -6.75 -2.34 -3.95
C PHE A 52 -7.78 -1.21 -3.94
N GLN A 53 -8.53 -1.11 -2.84
CA GLN A 53 -9.61 -0.13 -2.67
C GLN A 53 -9.14 1.04 -1.80
N ARG A 54 -9.58 2.25 -2.13
CA ARG A 54 -9.16 3.46 -1.44
C ARG A 54 -9.51 3.42 0.05
N LYS A 55 -8.55 3.79 0.88
CA LYS A 55 -8.71 4.01 2.32
C LYS A 55 -8.47 5.47 2.69
N LYS A 56 -8.76 5.82 3.94
CA LYS A 56 -8.34 7.11 4.51
C LYS A 56 -6.83 7.25 4.42
N ASP A 57 -6.36 8.46 4.15
CA ASP A 57 -4.93 8.75 4.13
C ASP A 57 -4.30 8.55 5.49
N HIS A 58 -3.03 8.15 5.49
CA HIS A 58 -2.25 7.91 6.70
C HIS A 58 -1.15 8.94 6.89
N ARG A 59 -0.64 9.05 8.12
CA ARG A 59 0.54 9.87 8.39
C ARG A 59 1.76 9.21 7.75
N ARG A 60 2.80 9.99 7.44
CA ARG A 60 4.00 9.49 6.74
C ARG A 60 4.80 8.45 7.53
N ASP A 61 4.70 8.48 8.85
CA ASP A 61 5.31 7.47 9.74
C ASP A 61 4.83 6.05 9.45
N TYR A 62 3.65 5.86 8.83
CA TYR A 62 3.17 4.55 8.40
C TYR A 62 4.01 3.87 7.31
N LEU A 63 4.93 4.59 6.64
CA LEU A 63 5.91 3.97 5.74
C LEU A 63 6.86 3.02 6.47
N ASP A 64 7.19 3.31 7.72
CA ASP A 64 8.16 2.53 8.51
C ASP A 64 7.53 1.95 9.79
N LEU A 65 6.20 2.08 9.96
CA LEU A 65 5.50 1.65 11.16
C LEU A 65 5.33 0.12 11.20
N GLU A 66 5.92 -0.49 12.22
CA GLU A 66 5.71 -1.89 12.59
C GLU A 66 5.36 -2.03 14.06
N GLY A 67 4.61 -3.09 14.40
CA GLY A 67 4.26 -3.43 15.76
C GLY A 67 2.78 -3.20 16.08
N GLU A 68 2.47 -3.27 17.37
CA GLU A 68 1.11 -3.10 17.88
C GLU A 68 0.69 -1.63 17.85
N ILE A 69 -0.53 -1.40 17.38
CA ILE A 69 -1.22 -0.12 17.45
C ILE A 69 -2.37 -0.31 18.44
N GLU A 70 -2.32 0.42 19.55
CA GLU A 70 -3.31 0.34 20.61
C GLU A 70 -4.74 0.51 20.07
N GLY A 71 -5.59 -0.47 20.37
CA GLY A 71 -6.99 -0.51 19.93
C GLY A 71 -7.20 -0.70 18.43
N LYS A 72 -6.14 -0.95 17.65
CA LYS A 72 -6.20 -1.09 16.18
C LYS A 72 -5.48 -2.32 15.64
N GLY A 73 -4.95 -3.21 16.47
CA GLY A 73 -4.27 -4.42 16.00
C GLY A 73 -2.78 -4.21 15.74
N ARG A 74 -2.18 -4.99 14.84
CA ARG A 74 -0.73 -5.03 14.60
C ARG A 74 -0.41 -4.85 13.12
N LEU A 75 0.61 -4.05 12.83
CA LEU A 75 1.20 -3.94 11.49
C LEU A 75 2.52 -4.71 11.41
N ARG A 76 2.71 -5.39 10.27
CA ARG A 76 3.98 -6.00 9.85
C ARG A 76 4.26 -5.59 8.41
N ILE A 77 5.42 -5.02 8.15
CA ILE A 77 5.82 -4.67 6.79
C ILE A 77 6.13 -5.96 6.03
N LEU A 78 5.46 -6.17 4.90
CA LEU A 78 5.73 -7.30 4.02
C LEU A 78 6.65 -6.90 2.86
N PHE A 79 6.51 -5.66 2.37
CA PHE A 79 7.28 -5.17 1.25
C PHE A 79 7.41 -3.65 1.27
N ARG A 80 8.57 -3.13 0.87
CA ARG A 80 8.85 -1.70 0.80
C ARG A 80 9.79 -1.41 -0.35
N GLY A 81 9.71 -0.22 -0.92
CA GLY A 81 10.61 0.19 -2.00
C GLY A 81 10.07 1.39 -2.76
N SER A 82 10.39 1.41 -4.05
CA SER A 82 9.92 2.41 -5.01
C SER A 82 8.97 1.75 -6.00
N ALA A 83 7.71 2.20 -6.03
CA ALA A 83 6.68 1.70 -6.92
C ALA A 83 6.83 2.39 -8.27
N LYS A 84 6.75 1.62 -9.36
CA LYS A 84 6.76 2.17 -10.71
C LYS A 84 5.34 2.45 -11.16
N ALA A 85 5.08 3.71 -11.48
CA ALA A 85 3.82 4.16 -12.07
C ALA A 85 4.08 4.77 -13.45
N TYR A 86 3.22 4.47 -14.42
CA TYR A 86 3.32 5.04 -15.76
C TYR A 86 3.05 6.55 -15.75
N SER A 87 2.04 6.97 -15.00
CA SER A 87 1.71 8.36 -14.72
C SER A 87 1.04 8.47 -13.34
N ILE A 88 1.25 9.60 -12.68
CA ILE A 88 0.50 10.01 -11.50
C ILE A 88 -0.38 11.17 -11.96
N PRO A 89 -1.71 11.05 -11.94
CA PRO A 89 -2.60 12.15 -12.27
C PRO A 89 -2.37 13.31 -11.31
N GLU A 90 -2.54 14.55 -11.79
CA GLU A 90 -2.46 15.75 -10.96
C GLU A 90 -3.42 15.71 -9.77
N ASN A 91 -4.50 14.93 -9.86
CA ASN A 91 -5.48 14.76 -8.80
C ASN A 91 -5.60 13.30 -8.32
N VAL A 92 -4.59 12.85 -7.58
CA VAL A 92 -4.61 11.56 -6.88
C VAL A 92 -5.69 11.44 -5.79
N SER A 93 -6.30 12.55 -5.34
CA SER A 93 -7.38 12.50 -4.34
C SER A 93 -8.66 11.84 -4.86
N GLY A 94 -8.85 11.79 -6.19
CA GLY A 94 -9.99 11.14 -6.84
C GLY A 94 -9.87 9.62 -7.02
N TRP A 95 -8.75 9.01 -6.63
CA TRP A 95 -8.58 7.56 -6.77
C TRP A 95 -9.50 6.80 -5.82
N THR A 96 -10.37 5.95 -6.38
CA THR A 96 -11.22 5.02 -5.62
C THR A 96 -10.62 3.62 -5.55
N GLU A 97 -9.81 3.26 -6.53
CA GLU A 97 -9.11 1.99 -6.61
C GLU A 97 -7.80 2.14 -7.40
N LEU A 98 -6.91 1.16 -7.23
CA LEU A 98 -5.78 0.93 -8.12
C LEU A 98 -5.55 -0.58 -8.27
N THR A 99 -4.82 -0.97 -9.31
CA THR A 99 -4.35 -2.35 -9.46
C THR A 99 -2.85 -2.39 -9.20
N ALA A 100 -2.36 -3.44 -8.55
CA ALA A 100 -0.93 -3.59 -8.31
C ALA A 100 -0.47 -5.04 -8.53
N SER A 101 0.81 -5.20 -8.90
CA SER A 101 1.50 -6.49 -9.00
C SER A 101 2.96 -6.35 -8.52
N ILE A 102 3.51 -7.41 -7.91
CA ILE A 102 4.95 -7.48 -7.61
C ILE A 102 5.58 -8.49 -8.56
N LYS A 103 6.54 -8.02 -9.37
CA LYS A 103 7.31 -8.87 -10.27
C LYS A 103 8.79 -8.49 -10.17
N ASP A 104 9.66 -9.49 -10.03
CA ASP A 104 11.12 -9.31 -9.96
C ASP A 104 11.53 -8.25 -8.91
N GLY A 105 10.88 -8.27 -7.74
CA GLY A 105 11.15 -7.33 -6.64
C GLY A 105 10.71 -5.88 -6.93
N THR A 106 9.86 -5.66 -7.92
CA THR A 106 9.32 -4.33 -8.27
C THR A 106 7.80 -4.33 -8.14
N LEU A 107 7.27 -3.36 -7.38
CA LEU A 107 5.83 -3.08 -7.39
C LEU A 107 5.50 -2.22 -8.61
N THR A 108 4.54 -2.66 -9.42
CA THR A 108 3.99 -1.88 -10.54
C THR A 108 2.55 -1.53 -10.25
N LEU A 109 2.19 -0.26 -10.47
CA LEU A 109 0.84 0.31 -10.36
C LEU A 109 0.23 0.53 -11.75
#